data_AF-A0A1C7MXU2-F1
#
_entry.id   AF-A0A1C7MXU2-F1
#
_cell.length_a   1.000
_cell.length_b   1.000
_cell.length_c   1.000
_cell.angle_alpha   90.00
_cell.angle_beta   90.00
_cell.angle_gamma   90.00
#
_symmetry.space_group_name_H-M   'P 1'
#
loop_
_entity.id
_entity.type
_entity.pdbx_description
1 polymer ?
#
loop_
_entity_poly.entity_id
_entity_poly.type
_entity_poly.pdbx_seq_one_letter_code
_entity_poly.pdbx_strand_id
1 'polypeptide(L)'
;MTALLETKIRIVDRAENDWTHQQISETLRVSLSTVGQIIRDYHNRGTVERKKGSGRPKKMDERSKTRLLRIVEKNPEATLAELQAQMPIKC
;
A
#
# COMPACT_ATOMS: atom_id res chain seq x y z
N MET A 1 -9.85 -9.75 -13.16
CA MET A 1 -10.09 -9.55 -11.71
C MET A 1 -9.61 -10.77 -10.95
N THR A 2 -9.04 -10.62 -9.76
CA THR A 2 -8.62 -11.77 -8.93
C THR A 2 -9.81 -12.30 -8.14
N ALA A 3 -9.89 -13.62 -7.93
CA ALA A 3 -11.01 -14.27 -7.22
C ALA A 3 -11.25 -13.69 -5.81
N LEU A 4 -10.19 -13.22 -5.13
CA LEU A 4 -10.31 -12.59 -3.81
C LEU A 4 -11.04 -11.24 -3.84
N LEU A 5 -10.83 -10.44 -4.89
CA LEU A 5 -11.51 -9.15 -5.02
C LEU A 5 -13.00 -9.37 -5.25
N GLU A 6 -13.37 -10.34 -6.07
CA GLU A 6 -14.76 -10.70 -6.34
C GLU A 6 -15.50 -11.14 -5.07
N THR A 7 -14.88 -11.97 -4.22
CA THR A 7 -15.48 -12.37 -2.94
C THR A 7 -15.74 -11.17 -2.03
N LYS A 8 -14.82 -10.19 -1.98
CA LYS A 8 -15.02 -8.98 -1.17
C LYS A 8 -16.16 -8.12 -1.69
N ILE A 9 -16.27 -7.96 -3.02
CA ILE A 9 -17.38 -7.25 -3.65
C ILE A 9 -18.70 -7.91 -3.27
N ARG A 10 -18.79 -9.25 -3.39
CA ARG A 10 -19.97 -10.03 -3.02
C ARG A 10 -20.36 -9.94 -1.54
N ILE A 11 -19.38 -9.72 -0.65
CA ILE A 11 -19.63 -9.49 0.78
C ILE A 11 -20.26 -8.12 0.98
N VAL A 12 -19.69 -7.07 0.38
CA VAL A 12 -20.19 -5.70 0.50
C VAL A 12 -21.57 -5.55 -0.11
N ASP A 13 -21.77 -6.08 -1.31
CA ASP A 13 -23.06 -6.08 -2.01
C ASP A 13 -24.18 -6.70 -1.14
N ARG A 14 -23.94 -7.86 -0.52
CA ARG A 14 -24.92 -8.46 0.39
C ARG A 14 -25.16 -7.63 1.65
N ALA A 15 -24.11 -7.03 2.21
CA ALA A 15 -24.24 -6.17 3.38
C ALA A 15 -25.07 -4.91 3.09
N GLU A 16 -24.94 -4.34 1.88
CA GLU A 16 -25.76 -3.20 1.42
C GLU A 16 -27.22 -3.62 1.14
N ASN A 17 -27.49 -4.91 0.93
CA ASN A 17 -28.84 -5.48 0.80
C ASN A 17 -29.39 -6.02 2.15
N ASP A 18 -28.92 -5.48 3.28
CA ASP A 18 -29.38 -5.81 4.65
C ASP A 18 -29.17 -7.28 5.08
N TRP A 19 -28.25 -8.00 4.46
CA TRP A 19 -27.89 -9.34 4.94
C TRP A 19 -27.10 -9.27 6.24
N THR A 20 -27.44 -10.14 7.18
CA THR A 20 -26.66 -10.29 8.41
C THR A 20 -25.28 -10.89 8.12
N HIS A 21 -24.28 -10.58 8.95
CA HIS A 21 -22.94 -11.16 8.80
C HIS A 21 -22.95 -12.70 8.79
N GLN A 22 -23.86 -13.32 9.55
CA GLN A 22 -24.01 -14.78 9.59
C GLN A 22 -24.49 -15.35 8.26
N GLN A 23 -25.55 -14.76 7.66
CA GLN A 23 -26.05 -15.19 6.35
C GLN A 23 -24.97 -15.06 5.26
N ILE A 24 -24.19 -13.98 5.29
CA ILE A 24 -23.08 -13.76 4.34
C ILE A 24 -21.99 -14.82 4.53
N SER A 25 -21.61 -15.08 5.79
CA SER A 25 -20.60 -16.07 6.17
C SER A 25 -20.95 -17.46 5.65
N GLU A 26 -22.18 -17.92 5.92
CA GLU A 26 -22.67 -19.24 5.51
C GLU A 26 -22.78 -19.37 3.99
N THR A 27 -23.30 -18.33 3.32
CA THR A 27 -23.54 -18.34 1.87
C THR A 27 -22.23 -18.30 1.07
N LEU A 28 -21.27 -17.48 1.50
CA LEU A 28 -20.00 -17.31 0.80
C LEU A 28 -18.88 -18.23 1.32
N ARG A 29 -19.15 -19.01 2.37
CA ARG A 29 -18.17 -19.89 3.05
C ARG A 29 -16.91 -19.13 3.49
N VAL A 30 -17.11 -17.93 4.00
CA VAL A 30 -16.06 -17.06 4.53
C VAL A 30 -16.26 -16.95 6.04
N SER A 31 -15.19 -16.87 6.84
CA SER A 31 -15.36 -16.75 8.29
C SER A 31 -16.07 -15.45 8.68
N LEU A 32 -16.88 -15.52 9.74
CA LEU A 32 -17.63 -14.36 10.28
C LEU A 32 -16.71 -13.16 10.59
N SER A 33 -15.51 -13.44 11.11
CA SER A 33 -14.49 -12.42 11.39
C SER A 33 -14.01 -11.70 10.12
N THR A 34 -13.83 -12.45 9.02
CA THR A 34 -13.42 -11.90 7.73
C THR A 34 -14.52 -11.05 7.12
N VAL A 35 -15.80 -11.49 7.21
CA VAL A 35 -16.96 -10.70 6.78
C VAL A 35 -17.00 -9.38 7.53
N GLY A 36 -16.96 -9.40 8.86
CA GLY A 36 -16.98 -8.20 9.69
C GLY A 36 -15.79 -7.28 9.43
N GLN A 37 -14.59 -7.84 9.23
CA GLN A 37 -13.41 -7.04 8.89
C GLN A 37 -13.56 -6.35 7.54
N ILE A 38 -14.05 -7.04 6.50
CA ILE A 38 -14.22 -6.48 5.15
C ILE A 38 -15.27 -5.37 5.15
N ILE A 39 -16.41 -5.57 5.80
CA ILE A 39 -17.49 -4.58 5.88
C ILE A 39 -16.99 -3.33 6.62
N ARG A 40 -16.33 -3.49 7.77
CA ARG A 40 -15.72 -2.37 8.52
C ARG A 40 -14.70 -1.62 7.67
N ASP A 41 -13.82 -2.35 6.98
CA ASP A 41 -12.81 -1.79 6.11
C ASP A 41 -13.41 -1.00 4.93
N TYR A 42 -14.53 -1.50 4.37
CA TYR A 42 -15.27 -0.82 3.31
C TYR A 42 -15.92 0.46 3.83
N HIS A 43 -16.61 0.45 4.97
CA HIS A 43 -17.16 1.67 5.56
C HIS A 43 -16.09 2.73 5.86
N ASN A 44 -14.89 2.30 6.29
CA ASN A 44 -13.80 3.21 6.60
C ASN A 44 -13.09 3.79 5.36
N ARG A 45 -12.98 3.01 4.28
CA ARG A 45 -12.15 3.38 3.11
C ARG A 45 -12.94 3.63 1.83
N GLY A 46 -14.22 3.26 1.77
CA GLY A 46 -15.06 3.29 0.58
C GLY A 46 -14.66 2.30 -0.53
N THR A 47 -13.75 1.35 -0.25
CA THR A 47 -13.26 0.41 -1.26
C THR A 47 -12.83 -0.92 -0.66
N VAL A 48 -13.08 -2.00 -1.42
CA VAL A 48 -12.60 -3.36 -1.15
C VAL A 48 -11.21 -3.63 -1.69
N GLU A 49 -10.67 -2.70 -2.48
CA GLU A 49 -9.33 -2.82 -3.04
C GLU A 49 -8.26 -2.81 -1.96
N ARG A 50 -7.20 -3.58 -2.23
CA ARG A 50 -6.06 -3.60 -1.34
C ARG A 50 -5.31 -2.29 -1.45
N LYS A 51 -5.17 -1.58 -0.32
CA LYS A 51 -4.24 -0.44 -0.22
C LYS A 51 -2.81 -0.92 -0.52
N LYS A 52 -2.15 -0.24 -1.46
CA LYS A 52 -0.72 -0.44 -1.70
C LYS A 52 0.05 -0.14 -0.41
N GLY A 53 0.94 -1.05 -0.02
CA GLY A 53 1.80 -0.83 1.15
C GLY A 53 2.63 0.44 0.96
N SER A 54 2.72 1.29 1.99
CA SER A 54 3.52 2.52 1.96
C SER A 54 5.03 2.25 1.88
N GLY A 55 5.46 1.05 2.30
CA GLY A 55 6.87 0.70 2.41
C GLY A 55 7.59 1.54 3.46
N ARG A 56 8.91 1.32 3.60
CA ARG A 56 9.76 2.15 4.44
C ARG A 56 10.05 3.48 3.73
N PRO A 57 9.94 4.65 4.40
CA PRO A 57 10.36 5.92 3.83
C PRO A 57 11.80 5.85 3.31
N LYS A 58 12.04 6.37 2.10
CA LYS A 58 13.39 6.44 1.53
C LYS A 58 14.21 7.47 2.30
N LYS A 59 15.48 7.16 2.59
CA LYS A 59 16.42 8.13 3.20
C LYS A 59 16.72 9.32 2.28
N MET A 60 16.61 9.12 0.97
CA MET A 60 16.83 10.16 -0.05
C MET A 60 15.50 10.68 -0.59
N ASP A 61 15.32 11.99 -0.51
CA ASP A 61 14.29 12.71 -1.24
C ASP A 61 14.74 12.98 -2.70
N GLU A 62 13.82 13.48 -3.53
CA GLU A 62 14.11 13.76 -4.94
C GLU A 62 15.21 14.83 -5.08
N ARG A 63 15.25 15.83 -4.19
CA ARG A 63 16.29 16.87 -4.20
C ARG A 63 17.68 16.27 -3.99
N SER A 64 17.82 15.37 -3.02
CA SER A 64 19.07 14.66 -2.78
C SER A 64 19.49 13.83 -4.00
N LYS A 65 18.55 13.11 -4.63
CA LYS A 65 18.86 12.35 -5.86
C LYS A 65 19.35 13.24 -7.00
N THR A 66 18.66 14.36 -7.26
CA THR A 66 19.09 15.32 -8.30
C THR A 66 20.48 15.88 -7.99
N ARG A 67 20.78 16.15 -6.72
CA ARG A 67 22.12 16.60 -6.32
C ARG A 67 23.17 15.52 -6.59
N LEU A 68 22.89 14.27 -6.21
CA LEU A 68 23.77 13.13 -6.46
C LEU A 68 24.08 13.00 -7.96
N LEU A 69 23.06 13.03 -8.82
CA LEU A 69 23.21 12.94 -10.28
C LEU A 69 24.13 14.05 -10.82
N ARG A 70 23.96 15.29 -10.37
CA ARG A 70 24.81 16.42 -10.80
C ARG A 70 26.27 16.27 -10.36
N ILE A 71 26.53 15.67 -9.21
CA ILE A 71 27.91 15.42 -8.75
C ILE A 71 28.55 14.36 -9.63
N VAL A 72 27.83 13.26 -9.90
CA VAL A 72 28.30 12.16 -10.77
C VAL A 72 28.51 12.63 -12.21
N GLU A 73 27.61 13.46 -12.76
CA GLU A 73 27.79 14.03 -14.10
C GLU A 73 29.05 14.91 -14.22
N LYS A 74 29.40 15.64 -13.16
CA LYS A 74 30.58 16.51 -13.14
C LYS A 74 31.87 15.75 -12.87
N ASN A 75 31.82 14.74 -12.02
CA ASN A 75 32.96 13.89 -11.70
C ASN A 75 32.50 12.42 -11.66
N PRO A 76 32.52 11.72 -12.81
CA PRO A 76 32.10 10.32 -12.90
C PRO A 76 32.95 9.36 -12.06
N GLU A 77 34.20 9.75 -11.74
CA GLU A 77 35.13 8.94 -10.95
C GLU A 77 35.07 9.23 -9.44
N ALA A 78 34.13 10.07 -9.00
CA ALA A 78 33.96 10.38 -7.58
C ALA A 78 33.70 9.11 -6.76
N THR A 79 34.50 8.93 -5.70
CA THR A 79 34.36 7.83 -4.76
C THR A 79 33.12 8.00 -3.88
N LEU A 80 32.65 6.90 -3.28
CA LEU A 80 31.49 6.94 -2.38
C LEU A 80 31.66 7.93 -1.22
N ALA A 81 32.88 8.02 -0.65
CA ALA A 81 33.18 8.93 0.45
C ALA A 81 33.05 10.40 0.03
N GLU A 82 33.54 10.74 -1.17
CA GLU A 82 33.44 12.09 -1.73
C GLU A 82 32.00 12.46 -2.08
N LEU A 83 31.23 11.52 -2.60
CA LEU A 83 29.80 11.70 -2.85
C LEU A 83 29.06 11.95 -1.52
N GLN A 84 29.33 11.16 -0.48
CA GLN A 84 28.65 11.31 0.80
C GLN A 84 28.98 12.64 1.51
N ALA A 85 30.24 13.09 1.47
CA ALA A 85 30.65 14.38 2.03
C ALA A 85 29.91 15.56 1.38
N GLN A 86 29.51 15.39 0.12
CA GLN A 86 28.74 16.37 -0.64
C GLN A 86 27.24 16.13 -0.59
N MET A 87 26.69 15.36 0.35
CA MET A 87 25.26 15.09 0.41
C MET A 87 24.65 15.54 1.75
N PRO A 88 23.45 16.16 1.74
CA PRO A 88 22.79 16.62 2.96
C PRO A 88 22.02 15.48 3.65
N ILE A 89 22.59 14.27 3.65
CA ILE A 89 21.95 13.06 4.20
C ILE A 89 22.82 12.57 5.35
N LYS A 90 22.24 12.47 6.55
CA LYS A 90 22.84 11.69 7.63
C LYS A 90 22.53 10.21 7.37
N CYS A 91 23.56 9.46 7.00
CA CYS A 91 23.47 8.00 6.83
C CYS A 91 23.30 7.31 8.18
#